data_AF-A0A517XTN6-F1
#
_entry.id   AF-A0A517XTN6-F1
#
_cell.length_a   1.000
_cell.length_b   1.000
_cell.length_c   1.000
_cell.angle_alpha   90.00
_cell.angle_beta   90.00
_cell.angle_gamma   90.00
#
_symmetry.space_group_name_H-M   'P 1'
#
loop_
_entity.id
_entity.type
_entity.pdbx_description
1 polymer ?
#
loop_
_entity_poly.entity_id
_entity_poly.type
_entity_poly.pdbx_seq_one_letter_code
_entity_poly.pdbx_strand_id
1 'polypeptide(L)'
;MIRCATLLTAAAYLFFGTATPAQDKADAGVSLKGSVDDLTLQDKAPKSGVVVSAAGWKTLQEVWGIKDAPKLDFGKTILVVATTRGSQLKLTPRVTNGDLKVLAISTRDLRPGFRYAIESVSRDGVKSVNGQPLPKE
;
A
#
# COMPACT_ATOMS: atom_id res chain seq x y z
N MET A 1 -32.66 -53.17 38.91
CA MET A 1 -31.94 -51.91 39.21
C MET A 1 -30.60 -51.95 38.50
N ILE A 2 -30.28 -50.88 37.81
CA ILE A 2 -29.35 -50.78 36.68
C ILE A 2 -27.92 -50.47 37.18
N ARG A 3 -26.90 -51.17 36.67
CA ARG A 3 -25.48 -50.79 36.77
C ARG A 3 -24.90 -50.90 35.35
N CYS A 4 -24.68 -49.77 34.66
CA CYS A 4 -23.44 -48.98 34.63
C CYS A 4 -22.19 -49.80 34.27
N ALA A 5 -21.73 -49.66 33.02
CA ALA A 5 -20.38 -49.22 32.66
C ALA A 5 -20.13 -49.49 31.16
N THR A 6 -20.39 -48.46 30.35
CA THR A 6 -20.12 -48.47 28.91
C THR A 6 -18.60 -48.35 28.68
N LEU A 7 -18.04 -49.32 27.99
CA LEU A 7 -16.63 -49.38 27.59
C LEU A 7 -16.34 -48.41 26.43
N LEU A 8 -15.19 -47.76 26.56
CA LEU A 8 -14.45 -46.95 25.60
C LEU A 8 -14.23 -47.68 24.27
N THR A 9 -14.54 -47.04 23.14
CA THR A 9 -13.80 -47.25 21.87
C THR A 9 -13.63 -45.92 21.16
N ALA A 10 -12.38 -45.54 20.96
CA ALA A 10 -11.95 -44.33 20.29
C ALA A 10 -11.80 -44.52 18.77
N ALA A 11 -11.70 -43.38 18.09
CA ALA A 11 -11.10 -43.12 16.77
C ALA A 11 -11.97 -43.35 15.52
N ALA A 12 -12.21 -42.27 14.76
CA ALA A 12 -11.40 -41.95 13.57
C ALA A 12 -12.06 -40.84 12.70
N TYR A 13 -11.26 -39.83 12.32
CA TYR A 13 -11.22 -39.16 11.00
C TYR A 13 -12.54 -38.56 10.45
N LEU A 14 -12.69 -37.25 10.18
CA LEU A 14 -11.88 -36.37 9.33
C LEU A 14 -12.20 -34.91 9.68
N PHE A 15 -11.24 -34.16 10.21
CA PHE A 15 -11.26 -32.71 10.03
C PHE A 15 -10.81 -32.44 8.60
N PHE A 16 -11.74 -32.19 7.69
CA PHE A 16 -11.45 -31.43 6.48
C PHE A 16 -11.06 -30.02 6.93
N GLY A 17 -9.77 -29.82 7.18
CA GLY A 17 -9.20 -28.50 7.19
C GLY A 17 -9.38 -27.92 5.80
N THR A 18 -10.32 -27.00 5.64
CA THR A 18 -10.28 -26.09 4.51
C THR A 18 -8.97 -25.32 4.66
N ALA A 19 -7.97 -25.71 3.88
CA ALA A 19 -6.83 -24.86 3.63
C ALA A 19 -7.40 -23.57 3.08
N THR A 20 -7.50 -22.54 3.93
CA THR A 20 -7.60 -21.17 3.48
C THR A 20 -6.46 -21.03 2.47
N PRO A 21 -6.71 -20.68 1.19
CA PRO A 21 -5.61 -20.34 0.32
C PRO A 21 -4.85 -19.25 1.06
N ALA A 22 -3.61 -19.56 1.42
CA ALA A 22 -2.68 -18.59 1.92
C ALA A 22 -2.78 -17.44 0.93
N GLN A 23 -3.37 -16.32 1.37
CA GLN A 23 -3.18 -15.07 0.67
C GLN A 23 -1.68 -14.98 0.51
N ASP A 24 -1.25 -15.03 -0.75
CA ASP A 24 0.10 -14.70 -1.14
C ASP A 24 0.53 -13.54 -0.26
N LYS A 25 1.61 -13.76 0.50
CA LYS A 25 2.37 -12.66 1.08
C LYS A 25 2.83 -11.84 -0.12
N ALA A 26 1.97 -10.93 -0.57
CA ALA A 26 2.36 -9.83 -1.41
C ALA A 26 3.51 -9.17 -0.66
N ASP A 27 4.69 -9.22 -1.29
CA ASP A 27 5.96 -8.72 -0.77
C ASP A 27 5.73 -7.47 0.08
N ALA A 28 6.14 -7.55 1.35
CA ALA A 28 5.88 -6.58 2.42
C ALA A 28 5.49 -5.18 1.90
N GLY A 29 4.18 -4.93 1.82
CA GLY A 29 3.66 -3.69 1.28
C GLY A 29 4.18 -2.50 2.10
N VAL A 30 4.89 -1.60 1.45
CA VAL A 30 5.34 -0.34 2.03
C VAL A 30 4.11 0.54 2.21
N SER A 31 3.81 0.88 3.47
CA SER A 31 2.85 1.94 3.80
C SER A 31 3.56 2.95 4.68
N LEU A 32 3.86 4.12 4.11
CA LEU A 32 4.54 5.21 4.79
C LEU A 32 3.61 6.40 4.89
N LYS A 33 3.64 7.06 6.04
CA LYS A 33 2.96 8.33 6.27
C LYS A 33 3.90 9.27 6.98
N GLY A 34 3.79 10.55 6.69
CA GLY A 34 4.58 11.56 7.36
C GLY A 34 4.03 12.95 7.15
N SER A 35 4.73 13.91 7.74
CA SER A 35 4.41 15.33 7.67
C SER A 35 5.67 16.10 7.31
N VAL A 36 5.52 17.14 6.52
CA VAL A 36 6.58 18.07 6.14
C VAL A 36 6.06 19.48 6.42
N ASP A 37 6.81 20.26 7.18
CA ASP A 37 6.38 21.59 7.62
C ASP A 37 6.48 22.63 6.49
N ASP A 38 7.43 22.45 5.56
CA ASP A 38 7.58 23.30 4.39
C ASP A 38 6.57 22.93 3.30
N LEU A 39 5.57 23.80 3.12
CA LEU A 39 4.53 23.62 2.12
C LEU A 39 5.05 23.65 0.68
N THR A 40 6.17 24.34 0.41
CA THR A 40 6.70 24.48 -0.96
C THR A 40 7.22 23.16 -1.53
N LEU A 41 7.57 22.21 -0.65
CA LEU A 41 8.01 20.87 -1.03
C LEU A 41 6.84 19.98 -1.49
N GLN A 42 5.59 20.38 -1.25
CA GLN A 42 4.42 19.66 -1.74
C GLN A 42 4.41 19.58 -3.27
N ASP A 43 4.88 20.63 -3.96
CA ASP A 43 4.96 20.71 -5.43
C ASP A 43 6.01 19.76 -6.03
N LYS A 44 6.86 19.17 -5.19
CA LYS A 44 7.82 18.13 -5.57
C LYS A 44 7.21 16.73 -5.59
N ALA A 45 5.94 16.59 -5.19
CA ALA A 45 5.21 15.35 -5.38
C ALA A 45 5.19 14.96 -6.88
N PRO A 46 5.26 13.66 -7.22
CA PRO A 46 5.12 13.21 -8.59
C PRO A 46 3.79 13.68 -9.17
N LYS A 47 3.81 14.41 -10.30
CA LYS A 47 2.59 14.90 -10.96
C LYS A 47 1.69 13.75 -11.45
N SER A 48 2.29 12.60 -11.73
CA SER A 48 1.63 11.34 -12.05
C SER A 48 0.93 10.69 -10.85
N GLY A 49 1.23 11.14 -9.62
CA GLY A 49 0.78 10.50 -8.37
C GLY A 49 1.48 9.18 -8.07
N VAL A 50 2.50 8.79 -8.86
CA VAL A 50 3.25 7.54 -8.68
C VAL A 50 4.74 7.74 -8.91
N VAL A 51 5.55 6.92 -8.25
CA VAL A 51 6.98 6.75 -8.51
C VAL A 51 7.21 5.34 -9.05
N VAL A 52 7.84 5.26 -10.22
CA VAL A 52 8.08 3.99 -10.95
C VAL A 52 9.56 3.64 -11.07
N SER A 53 10.44 4.45 -10.50
CA SER A 53 11.89 4.26 -10.55
C SER A 53 12.57 4.49 -9.19
N ALA A 54 13.73 3.86 -9.02
CA ALA A 54 14.57 4.07 -7.84
C ALA A 54 15.11 5.50 -7.76
N ALA A 55 15.35 6.15 -8.91
CA ALA A 55 15.81 7.53 -8.98
C ALA A 55 14.74 8.52 -8.50
N GLY A 56 13.49 8.34 -8.94
CA GLY A 56 12.35 9.12 -8.46
C GLY A 56 12.14 8.92 -6.95
N TRP A 57 12.29 7.68 -6.46
CA TRP A 57 12.14 7.41 -5.03
C TRP A 57 13.24 8.03 -4.19
N LYS A 58 14.49 8.00 -4.65
CA LYS A 58 15.62 8.63 -3.96
C LYS A 58 15.46 10.15 -3.91
N THR A 59 15.10 10.77 -5.04
CA THR A 59 14.82 12.22 -5.10
C THR A 59 13.73 12.60 -4.10
N LEU A 60 12.64 11.82 -4.03
CA LEU A 60 11.55 12.11 -3.11
C LEU A 60 11.98 11.99 -1.64
N GLN A 61 12.78 10.97 -1.30
CA GLN A 61 13.34 10.80 0.04
C GLN A 61 14.21 11.99 0.45
N GLU A 62 15.09 12.45 -0.44
CA GLU A 62 15.98 13.57 -0.18
C GLU A 62 15.22 14.88 -0.02
N VAL A 63 14.26 15.13 -0.91
CA VAL A 63 13.46 16.36 -0.90
C VAL A 63 12.53 16.43 0.32
N TRP A 64 11.92 15.31 0.71
CA TRP A 64 10.99 15.27 1.85
C TRP A 64 11.63 14.83 3.18
N GLY A 65 12.92 14.51 3.18
CA GLY A 65 13.65 14.08 4.38
C GLY A 65 13.18 12.73 4.94
N ILE A 66 12.74 11.80 4.10
CA ILE A 66 12.26 10.48 4.51
C ILE A 66 13.46 9.60 4.91
N LYS A 67 13.64 9.36 6.21
CA LYS A 67 14.79 8.60 6.75
C LYS A 67 14.58 7.08 6.76
N ASP A 68 13.36 6.62 6.97
CA ASP A 68 13.04 5.19 7.17
C ASP A 68 12.41 4.55 5.92
N ALA A 69 12.86 4.99 4.73
CA ALA A 69 12.37 4.48 3.47
C ALA A 69 12.98 3.10 3.15
N PRO A 70 12.16 2.06 2.91
CA PRO A 70 12.66 0.75 2.52
C PRO A 70 13.24 0.77 1.10
N LYS A 71 14.19 -0.13 0.85
CA LYS A 71 14.70 -0.40 -0.49
C LYS A 71 13.68 -1.24 -1.25
N LEU A 72 13.29 -0.79 -2.44
CA LEU A 72 12.22 -1.38 -3.24
C LEU A 72 12.72 -1.82 -4.62
N ASP A 73 12.11 -2.87 -5.15
CA ASP A 73 12.30 -3.32 -6.52
C ASP A 73 11.22 -2.72 -7.43
N PHE A 74 11.59 -1.67 -8.17
CA PHE A 74 10.68 -1.00 -9.10
C PHE A 74 10.36 -1.81 -10.37
N GLY A 75 11.02 -2.95 -10.58
CA GLY A 75 10.62 -3.93 -11.59
C GLY A 75 9.30 -4.63 -11.23
N LYS A 76 9.02 -4.77 -9.93
CA LYS A 76 7.83 -5.46 -9.40
C LYS A 76 6.87 -4.53 -8.65
N THR A 77 7.31 -3.34 -8.28
CA THR A 77 6.56 -2.44 -7.41
C THR A 77 6.43 -1.05 -8.01
N ILE A 78 5.26 -0.44 -7.86
CA ILE A 78 5.00 0.98 -8.10
C ILE A 78 4.67 1.61 -6.75
N LEU A 79 5.21 2.79 -6.46
CA LEU A 79 4.80 3.55 -5.29
C LEU A 79 3.73 4.56 -5.70
N VAL A 80 2.62 4.57 -4.97
CA VAL A 80 1.57 5.56 -5.09
C VAL A 80 1.79 6.62 -4.03
N VAL A 81 1.76 7.89 -4.43
CA VAL A 81 2.04 9.03 -3.56
C VAL A 81 0.85 9.97 -3.57
N ALA A 82 0.35 10.32 -2.39
CA ALA A 82 -0.65 11.36 -2.23
C ALA A 82 -0.22 12.35 -1.15
N THR A 83 -0.60 13.61 -1.31
CA THR A 83 -0.36 14.68 -0.33
C THR A 83 -1.65 15.39 0.02
N THR A 84 -1.70 15.99 1.21
CA THR A 84 -2.81 16.86 1.63
C THR A 84 -2.32 17.92 2.61
N ARG A 85 -3.08 19.00 2.71
CA ARG A 85 -2.95 20.00 3.78
C ARG A 85 -3.89 19.75 4.96
N GLY A 86 -4.79 18.77 4.82
CA GLY A 86 -5.66 18.28 5.88
C GLY A 86 -4.89 17.55 6.97
N SER A 87 -5.46 17.42 8.18
CA SER A 87 -4.83 16.64 9.24
C SER A 87 -4.71 15.15 8.93
N GLN A 88 -5.66 14.59 8.17
CA GLN A 88 -5.68 13.17 7.84
C GLN A 88 -5.64 12.92 6.34
N LEU A 89 -4.95 11.85 5.97
CA LEU A 89 -4.88 11.33 4.62
C LEU A 89 -5.05 9.80 4.64
N LYS A 90 -6.03 9.33 3.87
CA LYS A 90 -6.21 7.92 3.56
C LYS A 90 -5.96 7.72 2.08
N LEU A 91 -4.94 6.92 1.77
CA LEU A 91 -4.64 6.47 0.42
C LEU A 91 -5.26 5.08 0.24
N THR A 92 -5.82 4.82 -0.93
CA THR A 92 -6.42 3.53 -1.28
C THR A 92 -6.18 3.29 -2.77
N PRO A 93 -5.05 2.66 -3.12
CA PRO A 93 -4.78 2.25 -4.49
C PRO A 93 -5.63 1.03 -4.86
N ARG A 94 -6.12 0.99 -6.09
CA ARG A 94 -6.86 -0.14 -6.65
C ARG A 94 -6.51 -0.32 -8.11
N VAL A 95 -6.17 -1.54 -8.52
CA VAL A 95 -5.99 -1.88 -9.92
C VAL A 95 -7.31 -2.42 -10.48
N THR A 96 -7.79 -1.84 -11.58
CA THR A 96 -8.99 -2.30 -12.30
C THR A 96 -8.65 -2.39 -13.78
N ASN A 97 -8.75 -3.57 -14.39
CA ASN A 97 -8.44 -3.82 -15.80
C ASN A 97 -7.06 -3.30 -16.26
N GLY A 98 -6.08 -3.36 -15.35
CA GLY A 98 -4.72 -2.86 -15.59
C GLY A 98 -4.54 -1.35 -15.48
N ASP A 99 -5.57 -0.62 -15.04
CA ASP A 99 -5.45 0.79 -14.66
C ASP A 99 -5.38 0.92 -13.13
N LEU A 100 -4.29 1.50 -12.63
CA LEU A 100 -4.12 1.81 -11.22
C LEU A 100 -4.88 3.10 -10.90
N LYS A 101 -6.02 2.93 -10.24
CA LYS A 101 -6.83 4.01 -9.68
C LYS A 101 -6.32 4.38 -8.30
N VAL A 102 -6.06 5.66 -8.10
CA VAL A 102 -5.59 6.20 -6.83
C VAL A 102 -6.72 7.01 -6.19
N LEU A 103 -7.27 6.51 -5.09
CA LEU A 103 -8.21 7.28 -4.27
C LEU A 103 -7.48 7.83 -3.04
N ALA A 104 -7.48 9.15 -2.90
CA ALA A 104 -6.95 9.85 -1.73
C ALA A 104 -8.09 10.65 -1.08
N ILE A 105 -8.42 10.31 0.16
CA ILE A 105 -9.43 11.01 0.96
C ILE A 105 -8.70 11.76 2.07
N SER A 106 -8.99 13.05 2.22
CA SER A 106 -8.43 13.86 3.29
C SER A 106 -9.48 14.71 3.97
N THR A 107 -9.19 15.11 5.21
CA THR A 107 -10.02 16.05 5.97
C THR A 107 -9.85 17.47 5.44
N ARG A 108 -10.90 18.29 5.54
CA ARG A 108 -10.92 19.67 4.99
C ARG A 108 -10.28 20.71 5.92
N ASP A 109 -9.61 20.29 7.00
CA ASP A 109 -8.98 21.18 7.98
C ASP A 109 -7.55 21.55 7.54
N LEU A 110 -7.42 22.67 6.81
CA LEU A 110 -6.13 23.10 6.29
C LEU A 110 -5.18 23.51 7.42
N ARG A 111 -3.96 22.96 7.40
CA ARG A 111 -2.89 23.26 8.35
C ARG A 111 -1.63 23.75 7.63
N PRO A 112 -0.67 24.36 8.36
CA PRO A 112 0.67 24.60 7.86
C PRO A 112 1.36 23.29 7.46
N GLY A 113 2.22 23.37 6.44
CA GLY A 113 2.87 22.23 5.82
C GLY A 113 1.90 21.30 5.08
N PHE A 114 2.33 20.07 4.85
CA PHE A 114 1.54 19.02 4.23
C PHE A 114 1.81 17.66 4.85
N ARG A 115 0.87 16.74 4.66
CA ARG A 115 0.98 15.33 5.02
C ARG A 115 1.09 14.53 3.75
N TYR A 116 1.85 13.46 3.79
CA TYR A 116 1.96 12.53 2.67
C TYR A 116 1.60 11.12 3.13
N ALA A 117 1.09 10.35 2.17
CA ALA A 117 0.90 8.91 2.29
C ALA A 117 1.49 8.25 1.04
N ILE A 118 2.25 7.19 1.25
CA ILE A 118 2.89 6.43 0.20
C ILE A 118 2.55 4.97 0.40
N GLU A 119 2.04 4.33 -0.64
CA GLU A 119 1.69 2.91 -0.63
C GLU A 119 2.32 2.20 -1.81
N SER A 120 2.96 1.05 -1.57
CA SER A 120 3.44 0.17 -2.63
C SER A 120 2.30 -0.64 -3.23
N VAL A 121 2.31 -0.76 -4.54
CA VAL A 121 1.39 -1.58 -5.32
C VAL A 121 2.22 -2.49 -6.22
N SER A 122 1.77 -3.72 -6.43
CA SER A 122 2.37 -4.59 -7.44
C SER A 122 2.28 -3.93 -8.83
N ARG A 123 3.39 -3.93 -9.55
CA ARG A 123 3.47 -3.48 -10.94
C ARG A 123 2.81 -4.46 -11.90
N ASP A 124 2.63 -5.71 -11.47
CA ASP A 124 2.04 -6.75 -12.30
C ASP A 124 0.62 -6.36 -12.75
N GLY A 125 0.37 -6.52 -14.05
CA GLY A 125 -0.87 -6.11 -14.69
C GLY A 125 -1.11 -4.60 -14.82
N VAL A 126 -0.28 -3.72 -14.24
CA VAL A 126 -0.46 -2.25 -14.31
C VAL A 126 0.09 -1.69 -15.62
N LYS A 127 -0.78 -1.06 -16.41
CA LYS A 127 -0.47 -0.43 -17.71
C LYS A 127 -0.60 1.09 -17.67
N SER A 128 -1.51 1.59 -16.84
CA SER A 128 -1.82 3.00 -16.69
C SER A 128 -2.09 3.36 -15.23
N VAL A 129 -2.03 4.66 -14.93
CA VAL A 129 -2.35 5.25 -13.62
C VAL A 129 -3.37 6.36 -13.86
N ASN A 130 -4.54 6.24 -13.25
CA ASN A 130 -5.66 7.17 -13.44
C ASN A 130 -5.97 7.46 -14.93
N GLY A 131 -5.85 6.45 -15.79
CA GLY A 131 -6.06 6.59 -17.24
C GLY A 131 -4.91 7.24 -18.03
N GLN A 132 -3.79 7.58 -17.38
CA GLN A 132 -2.57 8.05 -18.03
C GLN A 132 -1.55 6.91 -18.15
N PRO A 133 -0.75 6.82 -19.23
CA PRO A 133 0.30 5.83 -19.31
C PRO A 133 1.30 5.98 -18.15
N LEU A 134 1.94 4.87 -17.75
CA LEU A 134 2.98 4.93 -16.73
C LEU A 134 4.06 5.96 -17.12
N PRO A 135 4.48 6.82 -16.18
CA PRO A 135 5.49 7.82 -16.46
C PRO A 135 6.79 7.13 -16.90
N LYS A 136 7.49 7.76 -17.84
CA LYS A 136 8.87 7.43 -18.20
C LYS A 136 9.74 8.45 -17.48
N GLU A 137 10.23 8.07 -16.29
CA GLU A 137 11.19 8.84 -15.51
C GLU A 137 12.61 8.62 -16.04
#